data_AF-A0A942EDG3-F1
#
_entry.id   AF-A0A942EDG3-F1
#
_cell.length_a   1.000
_cell.length_b   1.000
_cell.length_c   1.000
_cell.angle_alpha   90.00
_cell.angle_beta   90.00
_cell.angle_gamma   90.00
#
_symmetry.space_group_name_H-M   'P 1'
#
loop_
_entity.id
_entity.type
_entity.pdbx_description
1 polymer ?
#
loop_
_entity_poly.entity_id
_entity_poly.type
_entity_poly.pdbx_seq_one_letter_code
_entity_poly.pdbx_strand_id
1 'polypeptide(L)'
;MASRLRGEEVVDVRAPAEAQRDKEYFHTKSAIFNALIDSIDLSQLATMDQVAAREEIRDIVAEIIALKSIIMSISEQEDLLEDICNDVLGYGPLEPLLARDDIADIMVNGSQRCYIEVAGKVRLTNVRFRDDAHLMNVCQRIVSQVGRRVDESSPICDARLPDGSRVNVIAPPLAIDGAALTIRKFKKDKLTLQQLVKYNSISPEGAEVLRILGKVRANVLISGGTGSGKTTLLNCLTAFIEKDERVITCEDSAELQLQQPHVVRLETRPPNLEGEGEITMRDLIKNCLRMRPERIIVGEVRGPESFDLLQAMNTGHDGSMGTLHANSPREALSRLESMITMGGYSLPSRTIREMITSSIDVVVQAARLRDGSRRITHISEVLGMEGDVIVTQDIFLYDIMGEDANGMLLGRHRSTGITKPQFAERARYFNEEANLVEALEKSNTEHQELMGS
;
A
#
# COMPACT_ATOMS: atom_id res chain seq x y z
N MET A 1 13.26 -30.89 34.93
CA MET A 1 11.88 -30.60 34.47
C MET A 1 11.97 -29.86 33.15
N ALA A 2 11.80 -30.59 32.04
CA ALA A 2 11.86 -30.02 30.70
C ALA A 2 10.59 -29.19 30.43
N SER A 3 10.78 -27.90 30.21
CA SER A 3 9.77 -26.97 29.71
C SER A 3 9.38 -27.38 28.29
N ARG A 4 8.18 -27.95 28.12
CA ARG A 4 7.54 -28.14 26.81
C ARG A 4 7.31 -26.75 26.20
N LEU A 5 8.14 -26.38 25.23
CA LEU A 5 7.86 -25.32 24.27
C LEU A 5 6.50 -25.64 23.64
N ARG A 6 5.54 -24.71 23.74
CA ARG A 6 4.29 -24.78 22.98
C ARG A 6 4.70 -24.82 21.51
N GLY A 7 4.31 -25.88 20.80
CA GLY A 7 4.65 -26.05 19.39
C GLY A 7 4.16 -24.85 18.60
N GLU A 8 5.06 -24.20 17.86
CA GLU A 8 4.68 -23.20 16.86
C GLU A 8 3.79 -23.91 15.84
N GLU A 9 2.55 -23.46 15.73
CA GLU A 9 1.58 -24.03 14.79
C GLU A 9 2.02 -23.67 13.36
N VAL A 10 2.69 -24.60 12.70
CA VAL A 10 3.13 -24.44 11.31
C VAL A 10 1.89 -24.53 10.43
N VAL A 11 1.58 -23.47 9.71
CA VAL A 11 0.52 -23.47 8.71
C VAL A 11 1.04 -24.16 7.46
N ASP A 12 0.44 -25.28 7.11
CA ASP A 12 0.63 -25.85 5.79
C ASP A 12 -0.07 -24.96 4.77
N VAL A 13 0.71 -24.28 3.95
CA VAL A 13 0.19 -23.38 2.91
C VAL A 13 -0.05 -24.09 1.58
N ARG A 14 0.31 -25.38 1.49
CA ARG A 14 0.15 -26.23 0.32
C ARG A 14 -1.20 -26.96 0.35
N ALA A 15 -1.65 -27.51 -0.78
CA ALA A 15 -2.86 -28.31 -0.80
C ALA A 15 -2.70 -29.55 0.12
N PRO A 16 -3.79 -30.12 0.69
CA PRO A 16 -3.70 -31.27 1.61
C PRO A 16 -2.91 -32.48 1.06
N ALA A 17 -2.81 -32.62 -0.27
CA ALA A 17 -2.02 -33.65 -0.94
C ALA A 17 -0.49 -33.39 -0.88
N GLU A 18 -0.06 -32.13 -0.84
CA GLU A 18 1.35 -31.70 -0.85
C GLU A 18 1.97 -31.60 0.54
N ALA A 19 1.12 -31.55 1.58
CA ALA A 19 1.50 -31.41 2.98
C ALA A 19 2.41 -32.54 3.49
N GLN A 20 2.37 -33.69 2.81
CA GLN A 20 3.00 -34.95 3.21
C GLN A 20 4.25 -35.27 2.39
N ARG A 21 5.06 -34.26 2.03
CA ARG A 21 6.34 -34.48 1.32
C ARG A 21 7.47 -34.83 2.29
N ASP A 22 7.89 -36.09 2.23
CA ASP A 22 9.02 -36.66 2.98
C ASP A 22 10.35 -35.97 2.66
N LYS A 23 11.33 -36.06 3.57
CA LYS A 23 12.73 -35.60 3.34
C LYS A 23 13.32 -36.16 2.05
N GLU A 24 12.90 -37.37 1.66
CA GLU A 24 13.32 -38.02 0.41
C GLU A 24 12.93 -37.21 -0.82
N TYR A 25 11.75 -36.58 -0.85
CA TYR A 25 11.34 -35.74 -1.98
C TYR A 25 12.30 -34.55 -2.19
N PHE A 26 12.68 -33.86 -1.11
CA PHE A 26 13.63 -32.73 -1.18
C PHE A 26 15.03 -33.17 -1.62
N HIS A 27 15.49 -34.33 -1.18
CA HIS A 27 16.76 -34.90 -1.63
C HIS A 27 16.71 -35.25 -3.12
N THR A 28 15.64 -35.90 -3.58
CA THR A 28 15.42 -36.25 -4.98
C THR A 28 15.35 -35.00 -5.85
N LYS A 29 14.57 -33.99 -5.45
CA LYS A 29 14.48 -32.69 -6.13
C LYS A 29 15.84 -32.03 -6.26
N SER A 30 16.62 -31.98 -5.18
CA SER A 30 17.96 -31.38 -5.19
C SER A 30 18.92 -32.12 -6.12
N ALA A 31 18.86 -33.45 -6.16
CA ALA A 31 19.70 -34.28 -7.03
C ALA A 31 19.35 -34.14 -8.51
N ILE A 32 18.08 -33.94 -8.85
CA ILE A 32 17.63 -33.70 -10.22
C ILE A 32 17.97 -32.26 -10.63
N PHE A 33 17.71 -31.27 -9.77
CA PHE A 33 18.02 -29.87 -10.05
C PHE A 33 19.53 -29.65 -10.29
N ASN A 34 20.41 -30.24 -9.50
CA ASN A 34 21.86 -30.10 -9.73
C ASN A 34 22.27 -30.70 -11.07
N ALA A 35 21.72 -31.86 -11.44
CA ALA A 35 21.96 -32.47 -12.75
C ALA A 35 21.41 -31.60 -13.90
N LEU A 36 20.26 -30.95 -13.69
CA LEU A 36 19.68 -30.01 -14.65
C LEU A 36 20.62 -28.83 -14.89
N ILE A 37 21.12 -28.20 -13.83
CA ILE A 37 22.03 -27.06 -13.91
C ILE A 37 23.36 -27.44 -14.58
N ASP A 38 23.87 -28.65 -14.33
CA ASP A 38 25.07 -29.14 -15.00
C ASP A 38 24.85 -29.44 -16.49
N SER A 39 23.60 -29.68 -16.90
CA SER A 39 23.21 -30.03 -18.27
C SER A 39 22.71 -28.85 -19.12
N ILE A 40 22.35 -27.73 -18.49
CA ILE A 40 21.70 -26.58 -19.14
C ILE A 40 22.56 -25.32 -19.01
N ASP A 41 22.64 -24.57 -20.10
CA ASP A 41 23.07 -23.17 -20.05
C ASP A 41 21.89 -22.26 -19.67
N LEU A 42 21.82 -21.86 -18.39
CA LEU A 42 20.79 -20.96 -17.87
C LEU A 42 20.67 -19.64 -18.65
N SER A 43 21.75 -19.21 -19.32
CA SER A 43 21.74 -17.98 -20.10
C SER A 43 20.91 -18.11 -21.38
N GLN A 44 20.82 -19.30 -21.97
CA GLN A 44 19.98 -19.55 -23.13
C GLN A 44 18.50 -19.59 -22.75
N LEU A 45 18.15 -20.28 -21.67
CA LEU A 45 16.77 -20.33 -21.15
C LEU A 45 16.22 -18.94 -20.85
N ALA A 46 17.05 -18.03 -20.35
CA ALA A 46 16.65 -16.66 -20.05
C ALA A 46 16.27 -15.84 -21.29
N THR A 47 16.66 -16.26 -22.50
CA THR A 47 16.32 -15.58 -23.76
C THR A 47 15.09 -16.16 -24.46
N MET A 48 14.60 -17.30 -24.00
CA MET A 48 13.46 -17.99 -24.59
C MET A 48 12.14 -17.44 -24.04
N ASP A 49 11.05 -17.66 -24.77
CA ASP A 49 9.73 -17.45 -24.19
C ASP A 49 9.47 -18.49 -23.08
N GLN A 50 8.60 -18.15 -22.11
CA GLN A 50 8.36 -19.00 -20.94
C GLN A 50 7.80 -20.37 -21.30
N VAL A 51 7.07 -20.50 -22.41
CA VAL A 51 6.44 -21.76 -22.80
C VAL A 51 7.51 -22.70 -23.35
N ALA A 52 8.37 -22.20 -24.24
CA ALA A 52 9.49 -22.95 -24.80
C ALA A 52 10.51 -23.34 -23.72
N ALA A 53 10.87 -22.42 -22.82
CA ALA A 53 11.77 -22.72 -21.71
C ALA A 53 11.21 -23.81 -20.78
N ARG A 54 9.89 -23.82 -20.56
CA ARG A 54 9.24 -24.84 -19.72
C ARG A 54 9.23 -26.22 -20.39
N GLU A 55 9.01 -26.30 -21.70
CA GLU A 55 9.11 -27.56 -22.45
C GLU A 55 10.55 -28.10 -22.49
N GLU A 56 11.55 -27.24 -22.66
CA GLU A 56 12.96 -27.68 -22.65
C GLU A 56 13.38 -28.23 -21.28
N ILE A 57 12.99 -27.54 -20.19
CA ILE A 57 13.20 -28.05 -18.83
C ILE A 57 12.49 -29.40 -18.64
N ARG A 58 11.26 -29.55 -19.16
CA ARG A 58 10.49 -30.79 -19.08
C ARG A 58 11.24 -31.96 -19.69
N ASP A 59 11.73 -31.78 -20.91
CA ASP A 59 12.42 -32.85 -21.66
C ASP A 59 13.69 -33.31 -20.93
N ILE A 60 14.48 -32.36 -20.42
CA ILE A 60 15.73 -32.65 -19.73
C ILE A 60 15.48 -33.28 -18.36
N VAL A 61 14.48 -32.80 -17.61
CA VAL A 61 14.09 -33.42 -16.32
C VAL A 61 13.63 -34.86 -16.54
N ALA A 62 12.84 -35.13 -17.59
CA ALA A 62 12.40 -36.48 -17.92
C ALA A 62 13.60 -37.40 -18.28
N GLU A 63 14.58 -36.89 -19.02
CA GLU A 63 15.81 -37.62 -19.34
C GLU A 63 16.63 -37.93 -18.08
N ILE A 64 16.79 -36.96 -17.17
CA ILE A 64 17.50 -37.13 -15.89
C ILE A 64 16.82 -38.19 -15.01
N ILE A 65 15.49 -38.15 -14.92
CA ILE A 65 14.71 -39.13 -14.15
C ILE A 65 14.93 -40.55 -14.71
N ALA A 66 14.89 -40.70 -16.04
CA ALA A 66 15.14 -41.97 -16.71
C ALA A 66 16.57 -42.47 -16.49
N LEU A 67 17.58 -41.60 -16.67
CA LEU A 67 19.00 -41.95 -16.49
C LEU A 67 19.34 -42.35 -15.05
N LYS A 68 18.76 -41.65 -14.07
CA LYS A 68 18.99 -41.95 -12.64
C LYS A 68 18.12 -43.09 -12.11
N SER A 69 17.26 -43.68 -12.94
CA SER A 69 16.33 -44.77 -12.57
C SER A 69 15.49 -44.43 -11.33
N ILE A 70 15.03 -43.18 -11.24
CA ILE A 70 14.21 -42.70 -10.12
C ILE A 70 12.78 -43.21 -10.33
N ILE A 71 12.24 -43.90 -9.33
CA ILE A 71 10.88 -44.45 -9.38
C ILE A 71 9.93 -43.42 -8.77
N MET A 72 9.02 -42.90 -9.59
CA MET A 72 7.96 -42.00 -9.15
C MET A 72 6.72 -42.13 -10.05
N SER A 73 5.56 -41.75 -9.53
CA SER A 73 4.31 -41.67 -10.29
C SER A 73 4.31 -40.48 -11.25
N ILE A 74 3.43 -40.51 -12.25
CA ILE A 74 3.26 -39.42 -13.22
C ILE A 74 2.90 -38.10 -12.50
N SER A 75 2.05 -38.17 -11.48
CA SER A 75 1.68 -36.99 -10.68
C SER A 75 2.87 -36.41 -9.92
N GLU A 76 3.70 -37.24 -9.30
CA GLU A 76 4.89 -36.77 -8.59
C GLU A 76 5.92 -36.16 -9.54
N GLN A 77 6.03 -36.71 -10.76
CA GLN A 77 6.89 -36.15 -11.80
C GLN A 77 6.39 -34.79 -12.29
N GLU A 78 5.07 -34.63 -12.51
CA GLU A 78 4.48 -33.35 -12.89
C GLU A 78 4.69 -32.28 -11.82
N ASP A 79 4.45 -32.61 -10.55
CA ASP A 79 4.65 -31.65 -9.47
C ASP A 79 6.13 -31.27 -9.31
N LEU A 80 7.04 -32.25 -9.43
CA LEU A 80 8.48 -32.01 -9.36
C LEU A 80 8.94 -31.09 -10.48
N LEU A 81 8.40 -31.29 -11.68
CA LEU A 81 8.70 -30.47 -12.83
C LEU A 81 8.21 -29.04 -12.63
N GLU A 82 6.99 -28.85 -12.12
CA GLU A 82 6.48 -27.53 -11.78
C GLU A 82 7.36 -26.83 -10.73
N ASP A 83 7.75 -27.55 -9.68
CA ASP A 83 8.68 -27.09 -8.65
C ASP A 83 10.04 -26.66 -9.22
N ILE A 84 10.60 -27.42 -10.16
CA ILE A 84 11.87 -27.10 -10.83
C ILE A 84 11.70 -25.89 -11.75
N CYS A 85 10.62 -25.84 -12.53
CA CYS A 85 10.33 -24.69 -13.38
C CYS A 85 10.18 -23.41 -12.56
N ASN A 86 9.52 -23.47 -11.41
CA ASN A 86 9.41 -22.34 -10.49
C ASN A 86 10.78 -21.94 -9.93
N ASP A 87 11.65 -22.90 -9.61
CA ASP A 87 13.02 -22.63 -9.12
C ASP A 87 13.93 -22.03 -10.21
N VAL A 88 13.73 -22.37 -11.49
CA VAL A 88 14.57 -21.90 -12.62
C VAL A 88 14.03 -20.60 -13.23
N LEU A 89 12.72 -20.51 -13.47
CA LEU A 89 12.08 -19.42 -14.23
C LEU A 89 11.33 -18.43 -13.33
N GLY A 90 10.90 -18.86 -12.14
CA GLY A 90 10.05 -18.07 -11.23
C GLY A 90 10.75 -17.64 -9.94
N TYR A 91 9.94 -17.44 -8.90
CA TYR A 91 10.37 -17.07 -7.55
C TYR A 91 10.58 -18.28 -6.64
N GLY A 92 10.73 -19.47 -7.22
CA GLY A 92 10.98 -20.72 -6.51
C GLY A 92 9.88 -21.07 -5.50
N PRO A 93 10.23 -21.42 -4.25
CA PRO A 93 9.25 -21.82 -3.23
C PRO A 93 8.23 -20.74 -2.85
N LEU A 94 8.40 -19.49 -3.29
CA LEU A 94 7.49 -18.39 -2.99
C LEU A 94 6.27 -18.33 -3.91
N GLU A 95 6.31 -18.96 -5.10
CA GLU A 95 5.22 -18.91 -6.08
C GLU A 95 3.83 -19.22 -5.49
N PRO A 96 3.64 -20.28 -4.68
CA PRO A 96 2.32 -20.57 -4.08
C PRO A 96 1.85 -19.48 -3.11
N LEU A 97 2.77 -18.81 -2.41
CA LEU A 97 2.44 -17.71 -1.50
C LEU A 97 2.10 -16.42 -2.28
N LEU A 98 2.82 -16.18 -3.37
CA LEU A 98 2.59 -15.04 -4.26
C LEU A 98 1.26 -15.16 -5.00
N ALA A 99 0.80 -16.36 -5.31
CA ALA A 99 -0.52 -16.60 -5.93
C ALA A 99 -1.71 -16.29 -4.99
N ARG A 100 -1.51 -16.33 -3.67
CA ARG A 100 -2.59 -16.21 -2.67
C ARG A 100 -2.95 -14.77 -2.28
N ASP A 101 -4.11 -14.26 -2.71
CA ASP A 101 -4.53 -12.88 -2.44
C ASP A 101 -4.89 -12.58 -0.96
N ASP A 102 -5.06 -13.63 -0.12
CA ASP A 102 -5.36 -13.48 1.31
C ASP A 102 -4.14 -13.13 2.18
N ILE A 103 -2.92 -13.27 1.62
CA ILE A 103 -1.65 -12.96 2.29
C ILE A 103 -1.32 -11.47 2.13
N ALA A 104 -0.99 -10.80 3.23
CA ALA A 104 -0.58 -9.39 3.22
C ALA A 104 0.94 -9.22 3.11
N ASP A 105 1.71 -9.94 3.92
CA ASP A 105 3.17 -9.87 3.97
C ASP A 105 3.76 -11.31 3.94
N ILE A 106 4.89 -11.50 3.25
CA ILE A 106 5.70 -12.72 3.25
C ILE A 106 7.09 -12.33 3.79
N MET A 107 7.59 -13.06 4.79
CA MET A 107 8.87 -12.76 5.45
C MET A 107 9.72 -14.02 5.51
N VAL A 108 10.88 -14.01 4.87
CA VAL A 108 11.84 -15.11 4.86
C VAL A 108 13.07 -14.70 5.68
N ASN A 109 13.39 -15.52 6.68
CA ASN A 109 14.52 -15.31 7.57
C ASN A 109 15.50 -16.49 7.39
N GLY A 110 16.42 -16.36 6.43
CA GLY A 110 17.27 -17.45 5.97
C GLY A 110 16.50 -18.53 5.20
N SER A 111 17.21 -19.52 4.66
CA SER A 111 16.60 -20.54 3.79
C SER A 111 15.53 -21.42 4.46
N GLN A 112 15.48 -21.47 5.79
CA GLN A 112 14.70 -22.47 6.53
C GLN A 112 13.41 -21.95 7.18
N ARG A 113 13.20 -20.63 7.25
CA ARG A 113 12.04 -20.05 7.97
C ARG A 113 11.33 -19.02 7.10
N CYS A 114 10.09 -19.31 6.73
CA CYS A 114 9.21 -18.40 6.01
C CYS A 114 7.92 -18.18 6.80
N TYR A 115 7.56 -16.92 7.02
CA TYR A 115 6.35 -16.48 7.70
C TYR A 115 5.44 -15.72 6.74
N ILE A 116 4.13 -15.76 7.02
CA ILE A 116 3.13 -14.99 6.29
C ILE A 116 2.22 -14.23 7.26
N GLU A 117 1.74 -13.06 6.86
CA GLU A 117 0.64 -12.38 7.54
C GLU A 117 -0.68 -12.66 6.83
N VAL A 118 -1.63 -13.27 7.53
CA VAL A 118 -3.00 -13.47 7.06
C VAL A 118 -3.95 -12.87 8.08
N ALA A 119 -4.84 -11.97 7.63
CA ALA A 119 -5.81 -11.27 8.47
C ALA A 119 -5.18 -10.60 9.72
N GLY A 120 -4.01 -9.96 9.56
CA GLY A 120 -3.33 -9.24 10.65
C GLY A 120 -2.59 -10.14 11.65
N LYS A 121 -2.47 -11.45 11.39
CA LYS A 121 -1.75 -12.40 12.24
C LYS A 121 -0.60 -13.04 11.47
N VAL A 122 0.60 -12.97 12.04
CA VAL A 122 1.80 -13.62 11.51
C VAL A 122 1.77 -15.11 11.85
N ARG A 123 2.09 -15.97 10.88
CA ARG A 123 2.12 -17.42 11.01
C ARG A 123 3.35 -18.00 10.33
N LEU A 124 3.97 -19.00 10.94
CA LEU A 124 5.06 -19.76 10.32
C LEU A 124 4.49 -20.70 9.26
N THR A 125 5.16 -20.79 8.12
CA THR A 125 4.80 -21.69 7.02
C THR A 125 5.75 -22.88 6.94
N ASN A 126 5.39 -23.86 6.12
CA ASN A 126 6.24 -24.98 5.75
C ASN A 126 7.09 -24.72 4.49
N VAL A 127 7.02 -23.52 3.90
CA VAL A 127 7.84 -23.13 2.73
C VAL A 127 9.29 -23.01 3.16
N ARG A 128 10.17 -23.66 2.39
CA ARG A 128 11.62 -23.66 2.61
C ARG A 128 12.37 -23.58 1.30
N PHE A 129 13.50 -22.88 1.34
CA PHE A 129 14.50 -22.93 0.28
C PHE A 129 15.42 -24.12 0.52
N ARG A 130 16.06 -24.58 -0.57
CA ARG A 130 17.01 -25.71 -0.52
C ARG A 130 18.19 -25.38 0.39
N ASP A 131 18.78 -24.21 0.18
CA ASP A 131 19.96 -23.70 0.87
C ASP A 131 19.99 -22.16 0.75
N ASP A 132 20.95 -21.54 1.43
CA ASP A 132 21.08 -20.07 1.42
C ASP A 132 21.51 -19.54 0.05
N ALA A 133 22.22 -20.34 -0.75
CA ALA A 133 22.58 -19.99 -2.12
C ALA A 133 21.33 -19.89 -3.02
N HIS A 134 20.37 -20.81 -2.86
CA HIS A 134 19.11 -20.78 -3.57
C HIS A 134 18.28 -19.54 -3.19
N LEU A 135 18.16 -19.23 -1.89
CA LEU A 135 17.50 -18.00 -1.46
C LEU A 135 18.17 -16.77 -2.06
N MET A 136 19.50 -16.71 -2.04
CA MET A 136 20.26 -15.60 -2.62
C MET A 136 20.02 -15.45 -4.12
N ASN A 137 19.96 -16.54 -4.88
CA ASN A 137 19.67 -16.52 -6.31
C ASN A 137 18.24 -16.00 -6.60
N VAL A 138 17.25 -16.35 -5.77
CA VAL A 138 15.89 -15.80 -5.88
C VAL A 138 15.89 -14.31 -5.58
N CYS A 139 16.57 -13.87 -4.52
CA CYS A 139 16.73 -12.44 -4.20
C CYS A 139 17.39 -11.66 -5.36
N GLN A 140 18.46 -12.19 -5.94
CA GLN A 140 19.16 -11.58 -7.07
C GLN A 140 18.28 -11.45 -8.32
N ARG A 141 17.46 -12.47 -8.62
CA ARG A 141 16.48 -12.40 -9.72
C ARG A 141 15.40 -11.35 -9.49
N ILE A 142 14.89 -11.23 -8.27
CA ILE A 142 13.88 -10.21 -7.96
C ILE A 142 14.44 -8.80 -8.15
N VAL A 143 15.65 -8.53 -7.65
CA VAL A 143 16.24 -7.18 -7.75
C VAL A 143 16.73 -6.86 -9.17
N SER A 144 17.16 -7.86 -9.95
CA SER A 144 17.64 -7.63 -11.32
C SER A 144 16.51 -7.21 -12.27
N GLN A 145 15.27 -7.65 -12.03
CA GLN A 145 14.09 -7.22 -12.78
C GLN A 145 13.86 -5.70 -12.74
N VAL A 146 14.31 -5.03 -11.66
CA VAL A 146 14.24 -3.56 -11.52
C VAL A 146 15.58 -2.87 -11.77
N GLY A 147 16.53 -3.56 -12.41
CA GLY A 147 17.85 -3.02 -12.73
C GLY A 147 18.75 -2.79 -11.52
N ARG A 148 18.49 -3.48 -10.40
CA ARG A 148 19.28 -3.39 -9.17
C ARG A 148 20.08 -4.67 -8.93
N ARG A 149 21.01 -4.62 -7.96
CA ARG A 149 21.85 -5.75 -7.57
C ARG A 149 21.84 -5.89 -6.05
N VAL A 150 22.03 -7.13 -5.59
CA VAL A 150 22.19 -7.46 -4.18
C VAL A 150 23.28 -8.53 -4.05
N ASP A 151 24.32 -8.21 -3.30
CA ASP A 151 25.51 -9.04 -3.08
C ASP A 151 26.27 -8.54 -1.84
N GLU A 152 27.43 -9.12 -1.54
CA GLU A 152 28.23 -8.74 -0.36
C GLU A 152 28.69 -7.27 -0.38
N SER A 153 28.85 -6.67 -1.55
CA SER A 153 29.23 -5.26 -1.70
C SER A 153 28.04 -4.32 -1.55
N SER A 154 26.84 -4.81 -1.90
CA SER A 154 25.57 -4.08 -1.86
C SER A 154 24.50 -4.91 -1.15
N PRO A 155 24.63 -5.10 0.18
CA PRO A 155 23.84 -6.09 0.91
C PRO A 155 22.41 -5.64 1.24
N ILE A 156 22.02 -4.40 0.98
CA ILE A 156 20.64 -3.91 1.20
C ILE A 156 20.06 -3.50 -0.14
N CYS A 157 18.86 -3.98 -0.47
CA CYS A 157 18.18 -3.62 -1.69
C CYS A 157 16.66 -3.60 -1.54
N ASP A 158 16.03 -2.51 -1.99
CA ASP A 158 14.59 -2.46 -2.22
C ASP A 158 14.28 -2.72 -3.70
N ALA A 159 13.21 -3.47 -3.98
CA ALA A 159 12.79 -3.84 -5.32
C ALA A 159 11.26 -3.96 -5.41
N ARG A 160 10.78 -4.30 -6.60
CA ARG A 160 9.36 -4.49 -6.89
C ARG A 160 9.13 -5.70 -7.77
N LEU A 161 8.10 -6.48 -7.45
CA LEU A 161 7.61 -7.54 -8.32
C LEU A 161 6.71 -6.97 -9.43
N PRO A 162 6.52 -7.70 -10.55
CA PRO A 162 5.64 -7.27 -11.64
C PRO A 162 4.18 -7.01 -11.23
N ASP A 163 3.70 -7.65 -10.18
CA ASP A 163 2.35 -7.45 -9.62
C ASP A 163 2.22 -6.16 -8.78
N GLY A 164 3.32 -5.43 -8.59
CA GLY A 164 3.39 -4.21 -7.80
C GLY A 164 3.78 -4.41 -6.33
N SER A 165 3.97 -5.66 -5.88
CA SER A 165 4.39 -6.00 -4.52
C SER A 165 5.78 -5.43 -4.24
N ARG A 166 5.97 -4.88 -3.03
CA ARG A 166 7.25 -4.30 -2.61
C ARG A 166 8.12 -5.37 -1.99
N VAL A 167 9.41 -5.31 -2.31
CA VAL A 167 10.39 -6.27 -1.82
C VAL A 167 11.53 -5.55 -1.14
N ASN A 168 11.91 -6.01 0.05
CA ASN A 168 13.14 -5.61 0.72
C ASN A 168 14.03 -6.85 0.91
N VAL A 169 15.30 -6.73 0.56
CA VAL A 169 16.32 -7.76 0.71
C VAL A 169 17.46 -7.23 1.57
N ILE A 170 17.90 -8.05 2.53
CA ILE A 170 19.15 -7.86 3.27
C ILE A 170 19.98 -9.14 3.13
N ALA A 171 21.17 -9.04 2.55
CA ALA A 171 22.10 -10.14 2.33
C ALA A 171 23.23 -10.16 3.38
N PRO A 172 23.94 -11.29 3.53
CA PRO A 172 25.21 -11.32 4.25
C PRO A 172 26.23 -10.30 3.67
N PRO A 173 27.12 -9.73 4.50
CA PRO A 173 27.36 -10.05 5.92
C PRO A 173 26.42 -9.35 6.91
N LEU A 174 25.50 -8.49 6.47
CA LEU A 174 24.56 -7.79 7.37
C LEU A 174 23.52 -8.74 7.98
N ALA A 175 23.01 -9.67 7.17
CA ALA A 175 22.11 -10.72 7.63
C ALA A 175 22.93 -11.95 8.06
N ILE A 176 23.23 -12.04 9.36
CA ILE A 176 24.15 -13.04 9.95
C ILE A 176 23.63 -14.47 9.76
N ASP A 177 22.31 -14.67 9.87
CA ASP A 177 21.66 -15.98 9.78
C ASP A 177 21.25 -16.37 8.33
N GLY A 178 21.90 -15.76 7.33
CA GLY A 178 21.54 -15.88 5.91
C GLY A 178 20.63 -14.73 5.44
N ALA A 179 20.42 -14.63 4.13
CA ALA A 179 19.65 -13.53 3.55
C ALA A 179 18.24 -13.43 4.14
N ALA A 180 17.77 -12.20 4.35
CA ALA A 180 16.41 -11.88 4.76
C ALA A 180 15.66 -11.21 3.60
N LEU A 181 14.42 -11.64 3.38
CA LEU A 181 13.57 -11.15 2.29
C LEU A 181 12.18 -10.85 2.86
N THR A 182 11.70 -9.62 2.68
CA THR A 182 10.33 -9.22 3.04
C THR A 182 9.60 -8.78 1.79
N ILE A 183 8.47 -9.43 1.48
CA ILE A 183 7.57 -9.06 0.39
C ILE A 183 6.28 -8.55 1.01
N ARG A 184 5.98 -7.26 0.81
CA ARG A 184 4.65 -6.70 1.12
C ARG A 184 3.80 -6.78 -0.13
N LYS A 185 2.79 -7.66 -0.10
CA LYS A 185 1.96 -7.96 -1.26
C LYS A 185 1.11 -6.76 -1.64
N PHE A 186 1.03 -6.52 -2.94
CA PHE A 186 0.11 -5.51 -3.47
C PHE A 186 -1.32 -6.05 -3.41
N LYS A 187 -2.18 -5.40 -2.62
CA LYS A 187 -3.59 -5.78 -2.56
C LYS A 187 -4.29 -5.41 -3.87
N LYS A 188 -4.78 -6.43 -4.57
CA LYS A 188 -5.62 -6.28 -5.77
C LYS A 188 -7.01 -5.72 -5.44
N ASP A 189 -7.55 -6.08 -4.28
CA ASP A 189 -8.88 -5.62 -3.86
C ASP A 189 -8.85 -4.19 -3.32
N LYS A 190 -9.43 -3.28 -4.12
CA LYS A 190 -9.64 -1.89 -3.75
C LYS A 190 -10.79 -1.82 -2.75
N LEU A 191 -10.52 -1.31 -1.55
CA LEU A 191 -11.62 -0.90 -0.68
C LEU A 191 -12.37 0.26 -1.33
N THR A 192 -13.69 0.12 -1.39
CA THR A 192 -14.63 1.11 -1.88
C THR A 192 -15.23 1.89 -0.72
N LEU A 193 -15.74 3.08 -1.00
CA LEU A 193 -16.44 3.86 0.02
C LEU A 193 -17.65 3.11 0.60
N GLN A 194 -18.36 2.32 -0.22
CA GLN A 194 -19.45 1.46 0.23
C GLN A 194 -18.97 0.35 1.19
N GLN A 195 -17.77 -0.20 0.99
CA GLN A 195 -17.18 -1.14 1.95
C GLN A 195 -16.79 -0.45 3.25
N LEU A 196 -16.30 0.81 3.21
CA LEU A 196 -16.03 1.58 4.43
C LEU A 196 -17.32 1.80 5.25
N VAL A 197 -18.46 2.03 4.60
CA VAL A 197 -19.77 2.07 5.25
C VAL A 197 -20.12 0.71 5.88
N LYS A 198 -19.93 -0.39 5.15
CA LYS A 198 -20.17 -1.75 5.69
C LYS A 198 -19.30 -2.08 6.90
N TYR A 199 -18.08 -1.55 6.98
CA TYR A 199 -17.18 -1.73 8.14
C TYR A 199 -17.43 -0.72 9.27
N ASN A 200 -18.48 0.09 9.16
CA ASN A 200 -18.80 1.19 10.06
C ASN A 200 -17.64 2.18 10.22
N SER A 201 -16.73 2.28 9.24
CA SER A 201 -15.64 3.25 9.25
C SER A 201 -16.13 4.68 9.02
N ILE A 202 -17.28 4.82 8.37
CA ILE A 202 -18.02 6.06 8.16
C ILE A 202 -19.52 5.70 8.05
N SER A 203 -20.42 6.57 8.49
CA SER A 203 -21.87 6.45 8.24
C SER A 203 -22.20 6.66 6.76
N PRO A 204 -23.37 6.21 6.25
CA PRO A 204 -23.84 6.51 4.89
C PRO A 204 -23.84 8.01 4.55
N GLU A 205 -24.27 8.86 5.49
CA GLU A 205 -24.34 10.32 5.30
C GLU A 205 -22.94 10.93 5.19
N GLY A 206 -22.04 10.57 6.10
CA GLY A 206 -20.64 10.97 6.03
C GLY A 206 -19.93 10.44 4.78
N ALA A 207 -20.29 9.25 4.29
CA ALA A 207 -19.79 8.75 3.01
C ALA A 207 -20.26 9.64 1.86
N GLU A 208 -21.51 10.08 1.87
CA GLU A 208 -22.01 11.01 0.86
C GLU A 208 -21.24 12.35 0.87
N VAL A 209 -20.90 12.88 2.05
CA VAL A 209 -20.02 14.05 2.16
C VAL A 209 -18.65 13.78 1.49
N LEU A 210 -18.00 12.64 1.78
CA LEU A 210 -16.70 12.28 1.18
C LEU A 210 -16.78 12.09 -0.34
N ARG A 211 -17.89 11.51 -0.82
CA ARG A 211 -18.17 11.35 -2.25
C ARG A 211 -18.22 12.72 -2.94
N ILE A 212 -18.95 13.66 -2.34
CA ILE A 212 -19.11 15.02 -2.86
C ILE A 212 -17.76 15.74 -2.88
N LEU A 213 -16.95 15.66 -1.81
CA LEU A 213 -15.60 16.25 -1.79
C LEU A 213 -14.73 15.79 -2.97
N GLY A 214 -14.72 14.48 -3.24
CA GLY A 214 -13.99 13.91 -4.39
C GLY A 214 -14.52 14.43 -5.74
N LYS A 215 -15.83 14.54 -5.88
CA LYS A 215 -16.49 14.96 -7.12
C LYS A 215 -16.34 16.45 -7.41
N VAL A 216 -16.51 17.30 -6.40
CA VAL A 216 -16.59 18.76 -6.57
C VAL A 216 -15.24 19.44 -6.66
N ARG A 217 -14.16 18.70 -6.90
CA ARG A 217 -12.78 19.20 -6.93
C ARG A 217 -12.40 19.95 -5.64
N ALA A 218 -12.79 19.43 -4.48
CA ALA A 218 -12.26 19.92 -3.20
C ALA A 218 -10.79 19.53 -3.05
N ASN A 219 -9.94 20.46 -2.65
CA ASN A 219 -8.57 20.16 -2.24
C ASN A 219 -8.63 19.54 -0.84
N VAL A 220 -8.35 18.24 -0.77
CA VAL A 220 -8.53 17.44 0.45
C VAL A 220 -7.20 16.99 1.00
N LEU A 221 -6.96 17.30 2.27
CA LEU A 221 -5.87 16.73 3.04
C LEU A 221 -6.38 15.60 3.94
N ILE A 222 -5.82 14.40 3.79
CA ILE A 222 -6.19 13.24 4.62
C ILE A 222 -5.11 13.03 5.69
N SER A 223 -5.49 13.17 6.95
CA SER A 223 -4.57 13.04 8.09
C SER A 223 -4.88 11.82 8.96
N GLY A 224 -3.86 11.31 9.65
CA GLY A 224 -4.01 10.13 10.50
C GLY A 224 -2.69 9.45 10.89
N GLY A 225 -2.75 8.68 11.98
CA GLY A 225 -1.64 7.85 12.45
C GLY A 225 -1.26 6.71 11.50
N THR A 226 -0.21 5.98 11.83
CA THR A 226 0.20 4.78 11.08
C THR A 226 -0.88 3.71 11.14
N GLY A 227 -1.21 3.12 9.98
CA GLY A 227 -2.22 2.06 9.90
C GLY A 227 -3.67 2.52 10.09
N SER A 228 -3.95 3.83 10.10
CA SER A 228 -5.32 4.36 10.19
C SER A 228 -6.13 4.22 8.90
N GLY A 229 -5.47 3.94 7.76
CA GLY A 229 -6.11 3.76 6.46
C GLY A 229 -6.13 5.00 5.56
N LYS A 230 -5.22 5.96 5.75
CA LYS A 230 -5.14 7.20 4.94
C LYS A 230 -5.09 6.95 3.44
N THR A 231 -4.13 6.15 2.95
CA THR A 231 -3.99 5.85 1.52
C THR A 231 -5.21 5.12 0.98
N THR A 232 -5.81 4.24 1.79
CA THR A 232 -7.07 3.57 1.45
C THR A 232 -8.21 4.58 1.27
N LEU A 233 -8.35 5.52 2.19
CA LEU A 233 -9.36 6.56 2.11
C LEU A 233 -9.11 7.47 0.90
N LEU A 234 -7.85 7.87 0.67
CA LEU A 234 -7.46 8.63 -0.52
C LEU A 234 -7.90 7.90 -1.80
N ASN A 235 -7.61 6.61 -1.91
CA ASN A 235 -8.01 5.79 -3.05
C ASN A 235 -9.53 5.62 -3.18
N CYS A 236 -10.30 5.75 -2.09
CA CYS A 236 -11.76 5.78 -2.15
C CYS A 236 -12.27 7.11 -2.70
N LEU A 237 -11.69 8.24 -2.27
CA LEU A 237 -12.09 9.57 -2.74
C LEU A 237 -11.78 9.76 -4.22
N THR A 238 -10.65 9.22 -4.70
CA THR A 238 -10.27 9.31 -6.12
C THR A 238 -11.25 8.60 -7.05
N ALA A 239 -12.06 7.66 -6.55
CA ALA A 239 -13.09 6.97 -7.34
C ALA A 239 -14.21 7.90 -7.84
N PHE A 240 -14.31 9.11 -7.27
CA PHE A 240 -15.31 10.11 -7.63
C PHE A 240 -14.75 11.26 -8.47
N ILE A 241 -13.50 11.15 -8.91
CA ILE A 241 -12.93 12.04 -9.93
C ILE A 241 -13.58 11.71 -11.28
N GLU A 242 -13.96 12.73 -12.04
CA GLU A 242 -14.61 12.55 -13.34
C GLU A 242 -13.66 11.84 -14.34
N LYS A 243 -14.25 11.07 -15.27
CA LYS A 243 -13.48 10.17 -16.15
C LYS A 243 -12.64 10.88 -17.21
N ASP A 244 -12.97 12.13 -17.51
CA ASP A 244 -12.26 12.98 -18.49
C ASP A 244 -11.09 13.75 -17.87
N GLU A 245 -10.94 13.72 -16.55
CA GLU A 245 -9.82 14.36 -15.86
C GLU A 245 -8.52 13.57 -16.02
N ARG A 246 -7.44 14.26 -16.38
CA ARG A 246 -6.06 13.77 -16.30
C ARG A 246 -5.56 13.91 -14.88
N VAL A 247 -5.31 12.77 -14.25
CA VAL A 247 -4.82 12.69 -12.88
C VAL A 247 -3.39 12.20 -12.87
N ILE A 248 -2.53 12.86 -12.08
CA ILE A 248 -1.16 12.42 -11.88
C ILE A 248 -0.98 12.04 -10.40
N THR A 249 -0.52 10.81 -10.14
CA THR A 249 -0.16 10.37 -8.79
C THR A 249 1.34 10.47 -8.58
N CYS A 250 1.76 10.96 -7.40
CA CYS A 250 3.15 11.00 -6.95
C CYS A 250 3.25 10.24 -5.64
N GLU A 251 4.02 9.16 -5.60
CA GLU A 251 4.11 8.27 -4.44
C GLU A 251 5.57 7.85 -4.21
N ASP A 252 5.98 7.59 -2.96
CA ASP A 252 7.29 6.96 -2.73
C ASP A 252 7.33 5.54 -3.31
N SER A 253 6.16 4.91 -3.32
CA SER A 253 5.93 3.67 -4.01
C SER A 253 4.43 3.57 -4.28
N ALA A 254 4.05 3.26 -5.51
CA ALA A 254 2.71 3.42 -6.03
C ALA A 254 1.72 2.43 -5.38
N GLU A 255 0.89 2.91 -4.46
CA GLU A 255 -0.21 2.17 -3.83
C GLU A 255 -1.55 2.55 -4.45
N LEU A 256 -1.68 3.78 -4.97
CA LEU A 256 -2.92 4.28 -5.53
C LEU A 256 -3.28 3.55 -6.83
N GLN A 257 -4.56 3.24 -6.94
CA GLN A 257 -5.15 2.48 -8.04
C GLN A 257 -6.40 3.18 -8.56
N LEU A 258 -6.19 4.30 -9.24
CA LEU A 258 -7.26 5.11 -9.83
C LEU A 258 -8.00 4.34 -10.93
N GLN A 259 -9.28 4.67 -11.11
CA GLN A 259 -10.20 4.02 -12.06
C GLN A 259 -10.34 4.82 -13.36
N GLN A 260 -9.85 6.07 -13.37
CA GLN A 260 -9.90 6.97 -14.51
C GLN A 260 -9.00 6.44 -15.64
N PRO A 261 -9.40 6.62 -16.91
CA PRO A 261 -8.58 6.18 -18.05
C PRO A 261 -7.32 7.03 -18.20
N HIS A 262 -7.38 8.32 -17.86
CA HIS A 262 -6.28 9.26 -18.06
C HIS A 262 -5.43 9.43 -16.79
N VAL A 263 -4.74 8.37 -16.35
CA VAL A 263 -3.89 8.42 -15.15
C VAL A 263 -2.40 8.27 -15.50
N VAL A 264 -1.56 9.14 -14.94
CA VAL A 264 -0.10 8.96 -14.93
C VAL A 264 0.36 8.65 -13.52
N ARG A 265 1.11 7.57 -13.34
CA ARG A 265 1.62 7.14 -12.03
C ARG A 265 3.11 7.42 -11.97
N LEU A 266 3.55 8.21 -11.00
CA LEU A 266 4.94 8.58 -10.78
C LEU A 266 5.40 8.05 -9.42
N GLU A 267 6.63 7.56 -9.38
CA GLU A 267 7.28 7.07 -8.17
C GLU A 267 8.58 7.83 -7.91
N THR A 268 8.89 8.05 -6.62
CA THR A 268 10.20 8.59 -6.25
C THR A 268 11.27 7.54 -6.54
N ARG A 269 12.51 8.00 -6.70
CA ARG A 269 13.65 7.12 -6.91
C ARG A 269 14.71 7.44 -5.86
N PRO A 270 15.07 6.51 -4.98
CA PRO A 270 16.21 6.72 -4.09
C PRO A 270 17.50 6.87 -4.91
N PRO A 271 18.56 7.47 -4.34
CA PRO A 271 19.86 7.51 -5.01
C PRO A 271 20.39 6.09 -5.27
N ASN A 272 21.27 5.96 -6.26
CA ASN A 272 22.04 4.75 -6.46
C ASN A 272 23.08 4.57 -5.34
N LEU A 273 23.85 3.48 -5.37
CA LEU A 273 24.89 3.18 -4.37
C LEU A 273 25.99 4.27 -4.28
N GLU A 274 26.17 5.05 -5.34
CA GLU A 274 27.13 6.15 -5.43
C GLU A 274 26.54 7.49 -4.92
N GLY A 275 25.27 7.49 -4.48
CA GLY A 275 24.57 8.68 -4.00
C GLY A 275 23.96 9.54 -5.11
N GLU A 276 23.96 9.08 -6.36
CA GLU A 276 23.50 9.83 -7.52
C GLU A 276 22.11 9.41 -8.02
N GLY A 277 21.45 10.32 -8.75
CA GLY A 277 20.21 10.00 -9.46
C GLY A 277 18.96 9.91 -8.58
N GLU A 278 18.99 10.44 -7.36
CA GLU A 278 17.79 10.62 -6.53
C GLU A 278 16.74 11.47 -7.27
N ILE A 279 15.48 11.03 -7.22
CA ILE A 279 14.31 11.80 -7.67
C ILE A 279 13.36 11.86 -6.49
N THR A 280 13.24 13.04 -5.89
CA THR A 280 12.43 13.25 -4.68
C THR A 280 10.97 13.47 -5.02
N MET A 281 10.07 13.36 -4.03
CA MET A 281 8.65 13.70 -4.19
C MET A 281 8.46 15.13 -4.69
N ARG A 282 9.32 16.05 -4.22
CA ARG A 282 9.35 17.44 -4.65
C ARG A 282 9.66 17.58 -6.14
N ASP A 283 10.61 16.81 -6.65
CA ASP A 283 10.96 16.81 -8.08
C ASP A 283 9.79 16.33 -8.94
N LEU A 284 9.09 15.28 -8.49
CA LEU A 284 7.89 14.78 -9.17
C LEU A 284 6.79 15.83 -9.25
N ILE A 285 6.43 16.45 -8.12
CA ILE A 285 5.34 17.44 -8.07
C ILE A 285 5.67 18.66 -8.94
N LYS A 286 6.90 19.16 -8.88
CA LYS A 286 7.34 20.25 -9.76
C LYS A 286 7.26 19.88 -11.25
N ASN A 287 7.60 18.64 -11.59
CA ASN A 287 7.49 18.15 -12.96
C ASN A 287 6.01 18.02 -13.39
N CYS A 288 5.11 17.62 -12.49
CA CYS A 288 3.68 17.50 -12.78
C CYS A 288 3.07 18.80 -13.29
N LEU A 289 3.51 19.96 -12.79
CA LEU A 289 3.02 21.28 -13.25
C LEU A 289 3.26 21.52 -14.75
N ARG A 290 4.16 20.77 -15.40
CA ARG A 290 4.41 20.83 -16.85
C ARG A 290 3.65 19.78 -17.66
N MET A 291 2.96 18.88 -16.99
CA MET A 291 2.26 17.74 -17.58
C MET A 291 0.77 18.02 -17.83
N ARG A 292 0.33 19.26 -17.59
CA ARG A 292 -1.07 19.72 -17.69
C ARG A 292 -2.06 18.76 -16.99
N PRO A 293 -1.89 18.46 -15.69
CA PRO A 293 -2.89 17.70 -14.95
C PRO A 293 -4.12 18.56 -14.66
N GLU A 294 -5.29 17.94 -14.51
CA GLU A 294 -6.39 18.55 -13.77
C GLU A 294 -6.19 18.37 -12.27
N ARG A 295 -5.64 17.22 -11.83
CA ARG A 295 -5.38 16.92 -10.41
C ARG A 295 -4.01 16.31 -10.18
N ILE A 296 -3.37 16.70 -9.08
CA ILE A 296 -2.16 16.06 -8.56
C ILE A 296 -2.51 15.38 -7.23
N ILE A 297 -2.25 14.08 -7.15
CA ILE A 297 -2.55 13.27 -5.97
C ILE A 297 -1.22 12.80 -5.37
N VAL A 298 -0.93 13.25 -4.15
CA VAL A 298 0.31 12.89 -3.45
C VAL A 298 0.02 11.80 -2.43
N GLY A 299 0.64 10.64 -2.59
CA GLY A 299 0.39 9.48 -1.73
C GLY A 299 0.66 9.80 -0.25
N GLU A 300 1.78 10.46 0.04
CA GLU A 300 2.11 10.92 1.38
C GLU A 300 3.07 12.12 1.34
N VAL A 301 2.78 13.13 2.15
CA VAL A 301 3.60 14.34 2.34
C VAL A 301 4.34 14.21 3.68
N ARG A 302 5.66 14.26 3.61
CA ARG A 302 6.62 14.06 4.71
C ARG A 302 7.56 15.24 4.92
N GLY A 303 7.66 16.17 3.96
CA GLY A 303 8.69 17.20 3.98
C GLY A 303 8.45 18.40 3.06
N PRO A 304 9.52 18.99 2.51
CA PRO A 304 9.48 20.25 1.74
C PRO A 304 8.54 20.27 0.53
N GLU A 305 8.21 19.11 -0.01
CA GLU A 305 7.25 18.95 -1.10
C GLU A 305 5.84 19.43 -0.76
N SER A 306 5.52 19.56 0.53
CA SER A 306 4.30 20.21 1.03
C SER A 306 4.08 21.58 0.39
N PHE A 307 5.14 22.39 0.25
CA PHE A 307 5.06 23.71 -0.40
C PHE A 307 4.65 23.61 -1.86
N ASP A 308 5.25 22.67 -2.60
CA ASP A 308 4.99 22.46 -4.02
C ASP A 308 3.57 21.91 -4.25
N LEU A 309 3.05 21.08 -3.33
CA LEU A 309 1.65 20.64 -3.34
C LEU A 309 0.67 21.80 -3.12
N LEU A 310 0.91 22.67 -2.13
CA LEU A 310 0.06 23.84 -1.90
C LEU A 310 0.10 24.82 -3.08
N GLN A 311 1.27 24.99 -3.70
CA GLN A 311 1.36 25.77 -4.94
C GLN A 311 0.53 25.16 -6.07
N ALA A 312 0.57 23.84 -6.27
CA ALA A 312 -0.26 23.18 -7.27
C ALA A 312 -1.75 23.46 -7.04
N MET A 313 -2.22 23.30 -5.80
CA MET A 313 -3.59 23.59 -5.37
C MET A 313 -4.01 25.03 -5.66
N ASN A 314 -3.12 26.01 -5.44
CA ASN A 314 -3.40 27.42 -5.71
C ASN A 314 -3.27 27.84 -7.19
N THR A 315 -2.66 27.01 -8.06
CA THR A 315 -2.33 27.39 -9.45
C THR A 315 -3.18 26.68 -10.49
N GLY A 316 -4.44 26.37 -10.14
CA GLY A 316 -5.43 25.83 -11.09
C GLY A 316 -5.44 24.31 -11.21
N HIS A 317 -4.86 23.59 -10.25
CA HIS A 317 -4.95 22.14 -10.14
C HIS A 317 -5.91 21.75 -9.00
N ASP A 318 -7.12 22.31 -9.06
CA ASP A 318 -8.17 22.09 -8.05
C ASP A 318 -8.56 20.61 -7.95
N GLY A 319 -8.95 20.17 -6.75
CA GLY A 319 -9.27 18.77 -6.50
C GLY A 319 -8.04 17.91 -6.23
N SER A 320 -6.87 18.53 -6.06
CA SER A 320 -5.64 17.86 -5.65
C SER A 320 -5.78 17.35 -4.21
N MET A 321 -5.13 16.23 -3.91
CA MET A 321 -5.27 15.57 -2.62
C MET A 321 -3.92 15.08 -2.12
N GLY A 322 -3.75 15.04 -0.81
CA GLY A 322 -2.54 14.51 -0.19
C GLY A 322 -2.85 13.77 1.10
N THR A 323 -2.00 12.83 1.51
CA THR A 323 -2.04 12.31 2.88
C THR A 323 -0.87 12.82 3.71
N LEU A 324 -1.05 12.95 5.03
CA LEU A 324 0.06 13.18 5.96
C LEU A 324 -0.20 12.53 7.33
N HIS A 325 0.86 12.38 8.12
CA HIS A 325 0.74 11.89 9.49
C HIS A 325 0.43 13.02 10.47
N ALA A 326 -0.71 12.93 11.16
CA ALA A 326 -1.10 13.78 12.28
C ALA A 326 -2.20 13.12 13.11
N ASN A 327 -2.36 13.51 14.37
CA ASN A 327 -3.36 12.95 15.28
C ASN A 327 -4.65 13.77 15.34
N SER A 328 -4.67 14.97 14.74
CA SER A 328 -5.86 15.82 14.61
C SER A 328 -5.78 16.69 13.36
N PRO A 329 -6.94 17.22 12.87
CA PRO A 329 -6.96 18.19 11.78
C PRO A 329 -6.09 19.42 12.05
N ARG A 330 -6.14 19.96 13.28
CA ARG A 330 -5.31 21.12 13.67
C ARG A 330 -3.82 20.81 13.63
N GLU A 331 -3.42 19.65 14.16
CA GLU A 331 -2.02 19.20 14.09
C GLU A 331 -1.58 19.01 12.64
N ALA A 332 -2.45 18.53 11.75
CA ALA A 332 -2.13 18.35 10.33
C ALA A 332 -1.69 19.67 9.67
N LEU A 333 -2.41 20.75 9.94
CA LEU A 333 -2.10 22.09 9.43
C LEU A 333 -0.78 22.63 10.02
N SER A 334 -0.55 22.47 11.33
CA SER A 334 0.71 22.86 11.97
C SER A 334 1.92 22.06 11.45
N ARG A 335 1.73 20.78 11.11
CA ARG A 335 2.77 19.95 10.51
C ARG A 335 3.10 20.37 9.09
N LEU A 336 2.12 20.76 8.28
CA LEU A 336 2.38 21.37 6.97
C LEU A 336 3.25 22.63 7.10
N GLU A 337 2.92 23.52 8.04
CA GLU A 337 3.74 24.72 8.29
C GLU A 337 5.19 24.35 8.63
N SER A 338 5.37 23.35 9.48
CA SER A 338 6.70 22.86 9.87
C SER A 338 7.46 22.26 8.68
N MET A 339 6.80 21.42 7.87
CA MET A 339 7.39 20.77 6.69
C MET A 339 7.85 21.78 5.63
N ILE A 340 7.07 22.85 5.42
CA ILE A 340 7.45 23.94 4.52
C ILE A 340 8.69 24.66 5.04
N THR A 341 8.76 24.89 6.36
CA THR A 341 9.91 25.56 7.00
C THR A 341 11.20 24.73 6.86
N MET A 342 11.11 23.39 6.92
CA MET A 342 12.24 22.48 6.67
C MET A 342 12.81 22.58 5.25
N GLY A 343 12.04 23.09 4.29
CA GLY A 343 12.45 23.27 2.89
C GLY A 343 13.47 24.39 2.65
N GLY A 344 13.89 25.10 3.70
CA GLY A 344 14.86 26.20 3.62
C GLY A 344 14.27 27.49 3.04
N TYR A 345 12.94 27.56 2.89
CA TYR A 345 12.27 28.79 2.48
C TYR A 345 12.26 29.79 3.64
N SER A 346 12.78 30.98 3.43
CA SER A 346 12.68 32.09 4.38
C SER A 346 11.35 32.83 4.23
N LEU A 347 10.23 32.10 4.37
CA LEU A 347 8.89 32.67 4.32
C LEU A 347 8.42 33.02 5.74
N PRO A 348 7.81 34.19 5.96
CA PRO A 348 7.14 34.48 7.23
C PRO A 348 6.06 33.43 7.52
N SER A 349 5.95 32.97 8.77
CA SER A 349 4.94 31.98 9.19
C SER A 349 3.52 32.36 8.76
N ARG A 350 3.18 33.66 8.82
CA ARG A 350 1.90 34.17 8.36
C ARG A 350 1.63 33.85 6.89
N THR A 351 2.61 34.07 6.00
CA THR A 351 2.49 33.75 4.57
C THR A 351 2.28 32.26 4.34
N ILE A 352 2.97 31.41 5.11
CA ILE A 352 2.78 29.95 5.02
C ILE A 352 1.33 29.57 5.42
N ARG A 353 0.82 30.15 6.50
CA ARG A 353 -0.56 29.90 6.95
C ARG A 353 -1.59 30.41 5.94
N GLU A 354 -1.38 31.60 5.38
CA GLU A 354 -2.22 32.17 4.32
C GLU A 354 -2.26 31.22 3.10
N MET A 355 -1.11 30.69 2.68
CA MET A 355 -1.04 29.67 1.63
C MET A 355 -1.78 28.38 1.99
N ILE A 356 -1.63 27.87 3.22
CA ILE A 356 -2.36 26.68 3.67
C ILE A 356 -3.86 26.91 3.57
N THR A 357 -4.35 28.05 4.07
CA THR A 357 -5.79 28.38 4.10
C THR A 357 -6.40 28.65 2.74
N SER A 358 -5.63 29.15 1.78
CA SER A 358 -6.14 29.34 0.42
C SER A 358 -6.11 28.05 -0.40
N SER A 359 -5.27 27.08 -0.02
CA SER A 359 -5.05 25.86 -0.80
C SER A 359 -5.95 24.71 -0.39
N ILE A 360 -6.17 24.53 0.92
CA ILE A 360 -6.85 23.36 1.48
C ILE A 360 -8.27 23.73 1.83
N ASP A 361 -9.25 23.02 1.26
CA ASP A 361 -10.65 23.24 1.61
C ASP A 361 -11.03 22.42 2.84
N VAL A 362 -10.63 21.14 2.88
CA VAL A 362 -11.07 20.19 3.92
C VAL A 362 -9.94 19.28 4.37
N VAL A 363 -9.88 19.06 5.68
CA VAL A 363 -9.07 18.02 6.33
C VAL A 363 -9.95 16.86 6.76
N VAL A 364 -9.64 15.65 6.32
CA VAL A 364 -10.34 14.42 6.72
C VAL A 364 -9.44 13.60 7.63
N GLN A 365 -9.84 13.41 8.89
CA GLN A 365 -9.07 12.67 9.89
C GLN A 365 -9.49 11.20 9.93
N ALA A 366 -8.57 10.30 9.60
CA ALA A 366 -8.71 8.86 9.81
C ALA A 366 -7.93 8.41 11.05
N ALA A 367 -8.58 7.65 11.93
CA ALA A 367 -7.98 7.11 13.15
C ALA A 367 -8.13 5.59 13.22
N ARG A 368 -7.10 4.92 13.75
CA ARG A 368 -7.21 3.56 14.29
C ARG A 368 -7.48 3.68 15.78
N LEU A 369 -8.65 3.24 16.22
CA LEU A 369 -9.04 3.29 17.63
C LEU A 369 -8.40 2.15 18.41
N ARG A 370 -8.53 2.18 19.75
CA ARG A 370 -7.90 1.20 20.66
C ARG A 370 -8.39 -0.24 20.46
N ASP A 371 -9.62 -0.41 19.98
CA ASP A 371 -10.20 -1.71 19.65
C ASP A 371 -9.72 -2.24 18.27
N GLY A 372 -8.81 -1.51 17.63
CA GLY A 372 -8.26 -1.84 16.32
C GLY A 372 -9.14 -1.41 15.15
N SER A 373 -10.36 -0.93 15.40
CA SER A 373 -11.27 -0.44 14.36
C SER A 373 -10.70 0.83 13.71
N ARG A 374 -11.00 1.02 12.42
CA ARG A 374 -10.66 2.23 11.68
C ARG A 374 -11.91 3.08 11.51
N ARG A 375 -11.83 4.36 11.90
CA ARG A 375 -12.93 5.33 11.84
C ARG A 375 -12.45 6.64 11.23
N ILE A 376 -13.33 7.28 10.46
CA ILE A 376 -13.15 8.66 10.04
C ILE A 376 -13.73 9.53 11.16
N THR A 377 -12.87 10.20 11.91
CA THR A 377 -13.28 10.87 13.15
C THR A 377 -13.67 12.32 12.95
N HIS A 378 -13.11 12.98 11.93
CA HIS A 378 -13.38 14.38 11.63
C HIS A 378 -13.43 14.60 10.11
N ILE A 379 -14.38 15.42 9.69
CA ILE A 379 -14.34 16.14 8.41
C ILE A 379 -14.40 17.63 8.79
N SER A 380 -13.26 18.31 8.65
CA SER A 380 -13.07 19.68 9.12
C SER A 380 -12.77 20.60 7.95
N GLU A 381 -13.60 21.63 7.76
CA GLU A 381 -13.37 22.67 6.77
C GLU A 381 -12.34 23.69 7.27
N VAL A 382 -11.50 24.20 6.36
CA VAL A 382 -10.55 25.27 6.61
C VAL A 382 -11.15 26.58 6.11
N LEU A 383 -11.41 27.53 7.02
CA LEU A 383 -12.16 28.75 6.69
C LEU A 383 -11.26 29.95 6.35
N GLY A 384 -10.07 30.01 6.95
CA GLY A 384 -9.20 31.17 6.83
C GLY A 384 -8.36 31.39 8.08
N MET A 385 -8.03 32.65 8.37
CA MET A 385 -7.22 33.05 9.52
C MET A 385 -7.93 34.10 10.37
N GLU A 386 -7.81 33.96 11.70
CA GLU A 386 -8.12 35.01 12.67
C GLU A 386 -6.81 35.42 13.36
N GLY A 387 -6.32 36.62 13.05
CA GLY A 387 -4.97 37.03 13.43
C GLY A 387 -3.93 36.12 12.78
N ASP A 388 -3.22 35.36 13.61
CA ASP A 388 -2.16 34.42 13.19
C ASP A 388 -2.59 32.94 13.29
N VAL A 389 -3.84 32.67 13.65
CA VAL A 389 -4.38 31.32 13.87
C VAL A 389 -5.23 30.89 12.68
N ILE A 390 -4.98 29.69 12.16
CA ILE A 390 -5.85 29.08 11.14
C ILE A 390 -7.16 28.63 11.81
N VAL A 391 -8.27 29.12 11.28
CA VAL A 391 -9.62 28.78 11.73
C VAL A 391 -10.13 27.58 10.94
N THR A 392 -10.62 26.59 11.68
CA THR A 392 -11.23 25.38 11.13
C THR A 392 -12.61 25.20 11.74
N GLN A 393 -13.49 24.51 11.02
CA GLN A 393 -14.83 24.21 11.45
C GLN A 393 -15.12 22.73 11.20
N ASP A 394 -15.42 21.98 12.26
CA ASP A 394 -15.81 20.59 12.13
C ASP A 394 -17.22 20.50 11.55
N ILE A 395 -17.37 19.80 10.43
CA ILE A 395 -18.64 19.59 9.73
C ILE A 395 -19.25 18.24 10.10
N PHE A 396 -18.38 17.27 10.39
CA PHE A 396 -18.76 15.89 10.69
C PHE A 396 -17.79 15.30 11.71
N LEU A 397 -18.34 14.65 12.74
CA LEU A 397 -17.58 14.10 13.86
C LEU A 397 -17.98 12.64 14.14
N TYR A 398 -17.08 11.89 14.77
CA TYR A 398 -17.37 10.58 15.36
C TYR A 398 -17.32 10.67 16.89
N ASP A 399 -18.46 10.44 17.54
CA ASP A 399 -18.55 10.38 18.99
C ASP A 399 -18.41 8.93 19.46
N ILE A 400 -17.57 8.71 20.46
CA ILE A 400 -17.50 7.44 21.18
C ILE A 400 -18.57 7.48 22.27
N MET A 401 -19.59 6.62 22.15
CA MET A 401 -20.72 6.54 23.08
C MET A 401 -20.48 5.54 24.22
N GLY A 402 -19.53 4.63 24.05
CA GLY A 402 -19.19 3.65 25.06
C GLY A 402 -18.43 2.45 24.47
N GLU A 403 -18.56 1.32 25.13
CA GLU A 403 -17.87 0.07 24.79
C GLU A 403 -18.83 -1.09 25.06
N ASP A 404 -18.82 -2.10 24.19
CA ASP A 404 -19.61 -3.31 24.37
C ASP A 404 -18.92 -4.31 25.31
N ALA A 405 -19.58 -5.43 25.60
CA ALA A 405 -19.05 -6.46 26.50
C ALA A 405 -17.77 -7.15 25.99
N ASN A 406 -17.44 -7.01 24.69
CA ASN A 406 -16.25 -7.61 24.06
C ASN A 406 -15.09 -6.61 23.94
N GLY A 407 -15.25 -5.39 24.45
CA GLY A 407 -14.25 -4.34 24.37
C GLY A 407 -14.25 -3.57 23.04
N MET A 408 -15.30 -3.71 22.23
CA MET A 408 -15.46 -2.98 20.97
C MET A 408 -16.09 -1.61 21.24
N LEU A 409 -15.53 -0.56 20.64
CA LEU A 409 -16.05 0.78 20.84
C LEU A 409 -17.37 0.98 20.08
N LEU A 410 -18.39 1.40 20.82
CA LEU A 410 -19.65 1.86 20.27
C LEU A 410 -19.54 3.36 20.02
N GLY A 411 -19.80 3.77 18.79
CA GLY A 411 -19.80 5.18 18.44
C GLY A 411 -20.68 5.48 17.25
N ARG A 412 -20.95 6.76 17.06
CA ARG A 412 -21.85 7.28 16.05
C ARG A 412 -21.20 8.46 15.35
N HIS A 413 -21.41 8.54 14.04
CA HIS A 413 -21.07 9.75 13.32
C HIS A 413 -22.23 10.74 13.37
N ARG A 414 -21.93 12.03 13.48
CA ARG A 414 -22.92 13.10 13.43
C ARG A 414 -22.41 14.30 12.65
N SER A 415 -23.33 15.05 12.06
CA SER A 415 -23.07 16.44 11.66
C SER A 415 -23.07 17.34 12.89
N THR A 416 -22.33 18.44 12.81
CA THR A 416 -22.23 19.48 13.85
C THR A 416 -23.31 20.55 13.73
N GLY A 417 -24.29 20.37 12.85
CA GLY A 417 -25.38 21.32 12.61
C GLY A 417 -25.08 22.37 11.53
N ILE A 418 -23.88 22.34 10.95
CA ILE A 418 -23.52 23.18 9.81
C ILE A 418 -24.02 22.50 8.53
N THR A 419 -25.09 23.03 7.95
CA THR A 419 -25.73 22.46 6.75
C THR A 419 -25.19 23.03 5.44
N LYS A 420 -24.55 24.21 5.49
CA LYS A 420 -23.93 24.89 4.34
C LYS A 420 -22.50 25.32 4.67
N PRO A 421 -21.53 24.39 4.65
CA PRO A 421 -20.10 24.74 4.74
C PRO A 421 -19.69 25.64 3.56
N GLN A 422 -18.53 26.30 3.65
CA GLN A 422 -18.00 27.17 2.59
C GLN A 422 -17.85 26.44 1.24
N PHE A 423 -17.44 25.17 1.24
CA PHE A 423 -17.36 24.34 0.04
C PHE A 423 -18.73 24.00 -0.57
N ALA A 424 -19.85 24.32 0.09
CA ALA A 424 -21.18 24.16 -0.49
C ALA A 424 -21.40 25.05 -1.72
N GLU A 425 -20.71 26.20 -1.82
CA GLU A 425 -20.72 27.02 -3.04
C GLU A 425 -20.11 26.26 -4.22
N ARG A 426 -19.00 25.55 -3.98
CA ARG A 426 -18.40 24.67 -4.98
C ARG A 426 -19.32 23.50 -5.30
N ALA A 427 -19.93 22.89 -4.28
CA ALA A 427 -20.92 21.84 -4.49
C ALA A 427 -22.10 22.33 -5.36
N ARG A 428 -22.58 23.56 -5.19
CA ARG A 428 -23.61 24.16 -6.05
C ARG A 428 -23.16 24.24 -7.50
N TYR A 429 -21.93 24.69 -7.76
CA TYR A 429 -21.38 24.76 -9.11
C TYR A 429 -21.38 23.39 -9.82
N PHE A 430 -21.14 22.31 -9.06
CA PHE A 430 -21.18 20.93 -9.56
C PHE A 430 -22.55 20.24 -9.43
N ASN A 431 -23.62 20.97 -9.08
CA ASN A 431 -24.98 20.45 -8.85
C ASN A 431 -25.09 19.38 -7.73
N GLU A 432 -24.25 19.49 -6.70
CA GLU A 432 -24.18 18.59 -5.55
C GLU A 432 -24.60 19.26 -4.22
N GLU A 433 -24.96 20.55 -4.22
CA GLU A 433 -25.36 21.26 -2.98
C GLU A 433 -26.55 20.59 -2.29
N ALA A 434 -27.59 20.18 -3.03
CA ALA A 434 -28.77 19.54 -2.45
C ALA A 434 -28.42 18.23 -1.74
N ASN A 435 -27.59 17.38 -2.36
CA ASN A 435 -27.13 16.11 -1.79
C ASN A 435 -26.26 16.35 -0.54
N LEU A 436 -25.41 17.38 -0.58
CA LEU A 436 -24.58 17.76 0.56
C LEU A 436 -25.42 18.19 1.76
N VAL A 437 -26.37 19.11 1.54
CA VAL A 437 -27.27 19.60 2.59
C VAL A 437 -28.08 18.44 3.18
N GLU A 438 -28.66 17.59 2.32
CA GLU A 438 -29.45 16.44 2.77
C GLU A 438 -28.62 15.47 3.63
N ALA A 439 -27.39 15.17 3.23
CA ALA A 439 -26.49 14.30 4.00
C ALA A 439 -26.16 14.90 5.38
N LEU A 440 -25.86 16.21 5.43
CA LEU A 440 -25.53 16.90 6.68
C LEU A 440 -26.75 16.98 7.62
N GLU A 441 -27.94 17.30 7.08
CA GLU A 441 -29.19 17.36 7.85
C GLU A 441 -29.60 16.00 8.42
N LYS A 442 -29.52 14.92 7.64
CA LYS A 442 -29.86 13.56 8.10
C LYS A 442 -28.94 13.07 9.22
N SER A 443 -27.70 13.53 9.23
CA SER A 443 -26.71 13.18 10.25
C SER A 443 -26.74 14.11 11.47
N ASN A 444 -27.55 15.17 11.45
CA ASN A 444 -27.69 16.06 12.59
C ASN A 444 -28.58 15.42 13.67
N THR A 445 -27.94 14.86 14.68
CA THR A 445 -28.61 14.10 15.75
C THR A 445 -29.42 14.98 16.68
N GLU A 446 -28.95 16.20 16.96
CA GLU A 446 -29.68 17.18 17.79
C GLU A 446 -31.00 17.59 17.13
N HIS A 447 -31.01 17.75 15.80
CA HIS A 447 -32.22 18.05 15.04
C HIS A 447 -33.22 16.88 15.04
N GLN A 448 -32.74 15.63 15.02
CA GLN A 448 -33.61 14.44 15.11
C GLN A 448 -34.20 14.25 16.51
N GLU A 449 -33.45 14.55 17.57
CA GLU A 449 -33.94 14.50 18.95
C GLU A 449 -34.96 15.62 19.24
N LEU A 450 -34.80 16.80 18.62
CA LEU A 450 -35.75 17.93 18.71
C LEU A 450 -37.04 17.72 17.91
N MET A 451 -36.97 17.01 16.78
CA MET A 451 -38.14 16.69 15.94
C MET A 451 -38.83 15.38 16.37
N GLY A 452 -38.26 14.68 17.36
CA GLY A 452 -38.72 13.40 17.89
C GLY A 452 -39.17 13.48 19.35
N SER A 453 -40.10 14.39 19.66
CA SER A 453 -40.92 14.40 20.89
C SER A 453 -42.40 14.61 20.57
#